data_AF-A0A0Q5D4W5-F1
#
_entry.id   AF-A0A0Q5D4W5-F1
#
_cell.length_a   1.000
_cell.length_b   1.000
_cell.length_c   1.000
_cell.angle_alpha   90.00
_cell.angle_beta   90.00
_cell.angle_gamma   90.00
#
_symmetry.space_group_name_H-M   'P 1'
#
loop_
_entity.id
_entity.type
_entity.pdbx_description
1 polymer ?
#
loop_
_entity_poly.entity_id
_entity_poly.type
_entity_poly.pdbx_seq_one_letter_code
_entity_poly.pdbx_strand_id
1 'polypeptide(L)'
;MQKLILIGASAGGVAALAAVTAALPADLPATVLIVMHIGARRSVLPEILQRTCQLPVSHAKDCALLLPGSILVAPPDYHLTVELHEGQPRARLWHGPKENYTRPAIDPLFRSAATAFDGHVIGAILTGYLDDGTSGLQAIKACGGQVIVQDPNEAQVPDMPASAISNVAVDHVLRIADIGPLLAILAARIDAPAPGPVQAPPWVDVENRWLQGRAGIAELARIGQPSGYTCPECGGALWQIAGTVPPRFRCHTGHAFTARALAAQQRQAVEEALWSALRALQEQLRLEQELLHPDLQHTGKLERDIATLQTMLAHGNDGAGAID
;
A
#
# COMPACT_ATOMS: atom_id res chain seq x y z
N MET A 1 -0.26 -14.60 23.78
CA MET A 1 -0.43 -13.16 23.44
C MET A 1 -1.74 -13.02 22.66
N GLN A 2 -2.39 -11.85 22.68
CA GLN A 2 -3.56 -11.61 21.82
C GLN A 2 -3.12 -11.63 20.34
N LYS A 3 -3.93 -12.22 19.45
CA LYS A 3 -3.65 -12.21 18.01
C LYS A 3 -4.10 -10.90 17.36
N LEU A 4 -3.34 -10.47 16.35
CA LEU A 4 -3.76 -9.40 15.44
C LEU A 4 -4.12 -9.99 14.08
N ILE A 5 -5.26 -9.55 13.54
CA ILE A 5 -5.66 -9.83 12.17
C ILE A 5 -5.47 -8.54 11.37
N LEU A 6 -4.72 -8.61 10.28
CA LEU A 6 -4.45 -7.48 9.39
C LEU A 6 -5.04 -7.80 8.02
N ILE A 7 -5.82 -6.88 7.45
CA ILE A 7 -6.46 -7.09 6.15
C ILE A 7 -6.12 -5.92 5.23
N GLY A 8 -5.56 -6.22 4.07
CA GLY A 8 -5.25 -5.27 3.01
C GLY A 8 -6.15 -5.46 1.79
N ALA A 9 -6.71 -4.39 1.25
CA ALA A 9 -7.53 -4.41 0.04
C ALA A 9 -7.39 -3.11 -0.78
N SER A 10 -7.78 -3.16 -2.05
CA SER A 10 -7.80 -1.97 -2.92
C SER A 10 -9.03 -2.01 -3.84
N ALA A 11 -8.86 -2.00 -5.16
CA ALA A 11 -9.95 -2.10 -6.12
C ALA A 11 -10.80 -3.38 -5.88
N GLY A 12 -12.11 -3.19 -5.71
CA GLY A 12 -13.06 -4.23 -5.30
C GLY A 12 -13.08 -4.56 -3.80
N GLY A 13 -12.27 -3.86 -3.01
CA GLY A 13 -12.06 -4.14 -1.59
C GLY A 13 -13.29 -3.93 -0.72
N VAL A 14 -14.19 -2.98 -1.06
CA VAL A 14 -15.36 -2.67 -0.23
C VAL A 14 -16.27 -3.90 -0.05
N ALA A 15 -16.65 -4.55 -1.15
CA ALA A 15 -17.50 -5.73 -1.11
C ALA A 15 -16.79 -6.92 -0.46
N ALA A 16 -15.49 -7.10 -0.75
CA ALA A 16 -14.67 -8.15 -0.18
C ALA A 16 -14.55 -8.01 1.36
N LEU A 17 -14.23 -6.81 1.84
CA LEU A 17 -14.14 -6.49 3.26
C LEU A 17 -15.49 -6.64 3.96
N ALA A 18 -16.60 -6.20 3.34
CA ALA A 18 -17.94 -6.38 3.90
C ALA A 18 -18.26 -7.87 4.09
N ALA A 19 -17.98 -8.72 3.10
CA ALA A 19 -18.20 -10.16 3.20
C ALA A 19 -17.34 -10.81 4.31
N VAL A 20 -16.05 -10.46 4.40
CA VAL A 20 -15.15 -11.00 5.42
C VAL A 20 -15.57 -10.57 6.82
N THR A 21 -15.82 -9.27 7.01
CA THR A 21 -16.19 -8.71 8.34
C THR A 21 -17.57 -9.16 8.83
N ALA A 22 -18.53 -9.39 7.93
CA ALA A 22 -19.84 -9.92 8.27
C ALA A 22 -19.79 -11.35 8.83
N ALA A 23 -18.78 -12.14 8.44
CA ALA A 23 -18.59 -13.50 8.91
C ALA A 23 -17.79 -13.61 10.21
N LEU A 24 -17.31 -12.49 10.77
CA LEU A 24 -16.60 -12.49 12.06
C LEU A 24 -17.59 -12.51 13.23
N PRO A 25 -17.36 -13.33 14.27
CA PRO A 25 -18.24 -13.42 15.42
C PRO A 25 -18.06 -12.22 16.37
N ALA A 26 -19.10 -11.90 17.13
CA ALA A 26 -19.09 -10.76 18.08
C ALA A 26 -18.08 -10.90 19.24
N ASP A 27 -17.68 -12.14 19.57
CA ASP A 27 -16.74 -12.48 20.65
C ASP A 27 -15.32 -12.78 20.13
N LEU A 28 -14.97 -12.32 18.93
CA LEU A 28 -13.68 -12.54 18.30
C LEU A 28 -12.50 -12.18 19.26
N PRO A 29 -11.64 -13.15 19.64
CA PRO A 29 -10.55 -12.93 20.59
C PRO A 29 -9.31 -12.27 19.93
N ALA A 30 -9.53 -11.34 19.01
CA ALA A 30 -8.49 -10.64 18.26
C ALA A 30 -8.93 -9.20 17.93
N THR A 31 -7.96 -8.33 17.65
CA THR A 31 -8.24 -7.03 17.01
C THR A 31 -8.03 -7.17 15.52
N VAL A 32 -8.93 -6.59 14.72
CA VAL A 32 -8.81 -6.53 13.26
C VAL A 32 -8.37 -5.13 12.85
N LEU A 33 -7.29 -5.05 12.08
CA LEU A 33 -6.80 -3.80 11.49
C LEU A 33 -6.93 -3.88 9.98
N ILE A 34 -7.61 -2.91 9.37
CA ILE A 34 -7.90 -2.90 7.94
C ILE A 34 -7.21 -1.70 7.29
N VAL A 35 -6.47 -1.96 6.21
CA VAL A 35 -6.05 -0.93 5.27
C VAL A 35 -6.78 -1.17 3.95
N MET A 36 -7.47 -0.13 3.48
CA MET A 36 -7.98 -0.08 2.13
C MET A 36 -7.34 1.11 1.41
N HIS A 37 -6.85 0.93 0.19
CA HIS A 37 -6.35 2.05 -0.60
C HIS A 37 -7.51 3.02 -0.88
N ILE A 38 -7.40 4.20 -0.30
CA ILE A 38 -8.36 5.30 -0.43
C ILE A 38 -7.55 6.59 -0.56
N GLY A 39 -8.06 7.54 -1.33
CA GLY A 39 -7.46 8.87 -1.42
C GLY A 39 -7.61 9.67 -0.11
N ALA A 40 -7.16 10.92 -0.12
CA ALA A 40 -7.18 11.79 1.06
C ALA A 40 -8.57 12.34 1.46
N ARG A 41 -9.62 11.99 0.69
CA ARG A 41 -10.99 12.44 0.99
C ARG A 41 -11.58 11.65 2.15
N ARG A 42 -12.55 12.26 2.84
CA ARG A 42 -13.30 11.59 3.91
C ARG A 42 -13.85 10.25 3.40
N SER A 43 -13.57 9.19 4.14
CA SER A 43 -14.09 7.85 3.89
C SER A 43 -15.27 7.56 4.81
N VAL A 44 -16.21 6.77 4.31
CA VAL A 44 -17.34 6.19 5.07
C VAL A 44 -17.22 4.67 5.19
N LEU A 45 -16.03 4.11 4.95
CA LEU A 45 -15.80 2.68 4.96
C LEU A 45 -16.18 2.03 6.30
N PRO A 46 -15.85 2.59 7.48
CA PRO A 46 -16.32 2.03 8.75
C PRO A 46 -17.85 1.93 8.82
N GLU A 47 -18.59 2.97 8.39
CA GLU A 47 -20.04 2.98 8.38
C GLU A 47 -20.63 1.95 7.41
N ILE A 48 -19.96 1.67 6.29
CA ILE A 48 -20.37 0.62 5.35
C ILE A 48 -20.20 -0.76 5.98
N LEU A 49 -19.02 -1.04 6.56
CA LEU A 49 -18.74 -2.34 7.18
C LEU A 49 -19.63 -2.59 8.41
N GLN A 50 -19.88 -1.55 9.22
CA GLN A 50 -20.71 -1.64 10.41
C GLN A 50 -22.14 -2.11 10.13
N ARG A 51 -22.67 -1.94 8.91
CA ARG A 51 -24.03 -2.40 8.53
C ARG A 51 -24.22 -3.91 8.62
N THR A 52 -23.14 -4.66 8.48
CA THR A 52 -23.19 -6.14 8.40
C THR A 52 -22.29 -6.82 9.44
N CYS A 53 -21.29 -6.10 9.94
CA CYS A 53 -20.37 -6.57 10.96
C CYS A 53 -21.01 -6.52 12.37
N GLN A 54 -20.81 -7.59 13.15
CA GLN A 54 -21.24 -7.67 14.55
C GLN A 54 -20.28 -6.93 15.50
N LEU A 55 -19.01 -6.81 15.11
CA LEU A 55 -17.99 -6.10 15.87
C LEU A 55 -18.11 -4.58 15.64
N PRO A 56 -17.77 -3.75 16.65
CA PRO A 56 -17.65 -2.31 16.47
C PRO A 56 -16.56 -1.99 15.45
N VAL A 57 -16.91 -1.19 14.43
CA VAL A 57 -16.02 -0.74 13.36
C VAL A 57 -15.84 0.77 13.45
N SER A 58 -14.60 1.23 13.45
CA SER A 58 -14.31 2.67 13.44
C SER A 58 -13.00 2.96 12.71
N HIS A 59 -12.78 4.22 12.36
CA HIS A 59 -11.43 4.64 11.97
C HIS A 59 -10.49 4.54 13.18
N ALA A 60 -9.27 4.05 12.93
CA ALA A 60 -8.22 4.04 13.93
C ALA A 60 -7.95 5.47 14.41
N LYS A 61 -7.70 5.62 15.71
CA LYS A 61 -7.24 6.86 16.32
C LYS A 61 -5.79 6.68 16.76
N ASP A 62 -4.99 7.74 16.64
CA ASP A 62 -3.59 7.67 17.07
C ASP A 62 -3.49 7.35 18.57
N CYS A 63 -2.53 6.51 18.92
CA CYS A 63 -2.27 6.01 20.27
C CYS A 63 -3.40 5.17 20.89
N ALA A 64 -4.43 4.78 20.14
CA ALA A 64 -5.53 3.96 20.64
C ALA A 64 -5.05 2.54 20.98
N LEU A 65 -5.51 2.00 22.10
CA LEU A 65 -5.25 0.61 22.48
C LEU A 65 -5.91 -0.37 21.51
N LEU A 66 -5.19 -1.44 21.17
CA LEU A 66 -5.74 -2.52 20.35
C LEU A 66 -6.48 -3.52 21.24
N LEU A 67 -7.81 -3.42 21.28
CA LEU A 67 -8.66 -4.25 22.12
C LEU A 67 -9.29 -5.40 21.31
N PRO A 68 -9.37 -6.64 21.84
CA PRO A 68 -10.08 -7.73 21.19
C PRO A 68 -11.54 -7.35 20.90
N GLY A 69 -12.13 -7.97 19.89
CA GLY A 69 -13.52 -7.72 19.53
C GLY A 69 -13.74 -6.33 18.94
N SER A 70 -12.77 -5.80 18.21
CA SER A 70 -12.91 -4.52 17.51
C SER A 70 -12.25 -4.53 16.13
N ILE A 71 -12.78 -3.72 15.23
CA ILE A 71 -12.23 -3.48 13.89
C ILE A 71 -11.83 -2.02 13.76
N LEU A 72 -10.56 -1.77 13.46
CA LEU A 72 -10.02 -0.44 13.21
C LEU A 72 -9.59 -0.32 11.74
N VAL A 73 -10.12 0.69 11.06
CA VAL A 73 -9.82 0.98 9.65
C VAL A 73 -8.85 2.15 9.58
N ALA A 74 -7.78 2.03 8.79
CA ALA A 74 -6.86 3.13 8.52
C ALA A 74 -7.63 4.36 8.01
N PRO A 75 -7.44 5.55 8.60
CA PRO A 75 -8.09 6.75 8.11
C PRO A 75 -7.47 7.23 6.79
N PRO A 76 -8.21 8.00 5.98
CA PRO A 76 -7.68 8.64 4.78
C PRO A 76 -6.41 9.44 5.07
N ASP A 77 -5.43 9.36 4.17
CA ASP A 77 -4.18 10.13 4.21
C ASP A 77 -3.24 9.87 5.42
N TYR A 78 -3.42 8.77 6.16
CA TYR A 78 -2.47 8.35 7.20
C TYR A 78 -2.10 6.87 7.05
N HIS A 79 -0.81 6.54 7.19
CA HIS A 79 -0.40 5.15 7.39
C HIS A 79 -0.80 4.68 8.79
N LEU A 80 -1.51 3.54 8.85
CA LEU A 80 -1.79 2.85 10.10
C LEU A 80 -0.65 1.88 10.41
N THR A 81 -0.13 1.93 11.63
CA THR A 81 0.91 1.02 12.13
C THR A 81 0.61 0.56 13.54
N VAL A 82 1.38 -0.41 14.01
CA VAL A 82 1.28 -0.95 15.38
C VAL A 82 2.58 -0.74 16.12
N GLU A 83 2.49 -0.36 17.39
CA GLU A 83 3.63 -0.33 18.31
C GLU A 83 3.27 -0.93 19.67
N LEU A 84 4.29 -1.44 20.38
CA LEU A 84 4.17 -1.79 21.79
C LEU A 84 4.64 -0.61 22.64
N HIS A 85 3.75 -0.09 23.49
CA HIS A 85 4.08 0.90 24.51
C HIS A 85 3.84 0.27 25.89
N GLU A 86 4.89 0.11 26.69
CA GLU A 86 4.82 -0.53 28.01
C GLU A 86 4.18 -1.94 27.96
N GLY A 87 4.49 -2.69 26.89
CA GLY A 87 3.93 -4.03 26.66
C GLY A 87 2.48 -4.05 26.15
N GLN A 88 1.83 -2.90 26.00
CA GLN A 88 0.48 -2.79 25.45
C GLN A 88 0.51 -2.36 23.98
N PRO A 89 -0.25 -3.03 23.12
CA PRO A 89 -0.29 -2.68 21.71
C PRO A 89 -1.17 -1.48 21.42
N ARG A 90 -0.66 -0.56 20.60
CA ARG A 90 -1.35 0.65 20.19
C ARG A 90 -1.33 0.84 18.68
N ALA A 91 -2.43 1.38 18.15
CA ALA A 91 -2.49 1.92 16.80
C ALA A 91 -1.72 3.24 16.74
N ARG A 92 -0.95 3.44 15.67
CA ARG A 92 -0.25 4.69 15.38
C ARG A 92 -0.53 5.16 13.97
N LEU A 93 -0.73 6.47 13.84
CA LEU A 93 -1.04 7.12 12.57
C LEU A 93 0.12 8.03 12.14
N TRP A 94 0.57 7.85 10.91
CA TRP A 94 1.68 8.62 10.35
C TRP A 94 1.28 9.32 9.06
N HIS A 95 1.47 10.63 9.02
CA HIS A 95 1.42 11.44 7.79
C HIS A 95 2.81 11.48 7.13
N GLY A 96 3.41 10.29 6.95
CA GLY A 96 4.73 10.12 6.35
C GLY A 96 4.66 9.99 4.82
N PRO A 97 5.81 9.98 4.12
CA PRO A 97 5.86 9.77 2.66
C PRO A 97 5.05 8.55 2.24
N LYS A 98 4.41 8.62 1.06
CA LYS A 98 3.63 7.51 0.53
C LYS A 98 4.52 6.28 0.28
N GLU A 99 3.90 5.10 0.42
CA GLU A 99 4.48 3.85 -0.06
C GLU A 99 3.59 3.28 -1.16
N ASN A 100 4.20 2.81 -2.25
CA ASN A 100 3.50 2.32 -3.43
C ASN A 100 2.49 3.35 -3.98
N TYR A 101 2.83 4.65 -3.85
CA TYR A 101 1.99 5.80 -4.22
C TYR A 101 0.65 5.93 -3.48
N THR A 102 0.47 5.21 -2.37
CA THR A 102 -0.74 5.26 -1.57
C THR A 102 -0.46 5.62 -0.11
N ARG A 103 -1.45 6.24 0.52
CA ARG A 103 -1.50 6.53 1.95
C ARG A 103 -2.98 6.60 2.36
N PRO A 104 -3.51 5.57 3.04
CA PRO A 104 -2.80 4.44 3.65
C PRO A 104 -2.25 3.41 2.63
N ALA A 105 -1.07 2.87 2.95
CA ALA A 105 -0.47 1.69 2.32
C ALA A 105 -0.56 0.49 3.27
N ILE A 106 -0.67 -0.71 2.71
CA ILE A 106 -0.83 -1.97 3.43
C ILE A 106 0.49 -2.41 4.07
N ASP A 107 1.59 -2.31 3.32
CA ASP A 107 2.90 -2.76 3.74
C ASP A 107 3.33 -2.19 5.13
N PRO A 108 3.21 -0.87 5.42
CA PRO A 108 3.52 -0.31 6.74
C PRO A 108 2.77 -0.95 7.91
N LEU A 109 1.47 -1.22 7.75
CA LEU A 109 0.68 -1.90 8.78
C LEU A 109 1.23 -3.30 9.04
N PHE A 110 1.44 -4.05 7.97
CA PHE A 110 1.85 -5.45 8.05
C PHE A 110 3.26 -5.59 8.63
N ARG A 111 4.22 -4.77 8.17
CA ARG A 111 5.61 -4.79 8.65
C ARG A 111 5.73 -4.36 10.11
N SER A 112 5.01 -3.32 10.53
CA SER A 112 5.09 -2.84 11.92
C SER A 112 4.49 -3.85 12.91
N ALA A 113 3.36 -4.46 12.55
CA ALA A 113 2.74 -5.51 13.34
C ALA A 113 3.60 -6.78 13.40
N ALA A 114 4.23 -7.19 12.29
CA ALA A 114 5.11 -8.35 12.25
C ALA A 114 6.25 -8.27 13.26
N THR A 115 6.87 -7.10 13.43
CA THR A 115 7.94 -6.87 14.41
C THR A 115 7.44 -6.68 15.84
N ALA A 116 6.15 -6.37 16.03
CA ALA A 116 5.60 -6.05 17.34
C ALA A 116 4.95 -7.25 18.05
N PHE A 117 4.65 -8.35 17.36
CA PHE A 117 3.78 -9.41 17.88
C PHE A 117 4.32 -10.85 17.78
N ASP A 118 5.63 -11.05 17.60
CA ASP A 118 6.33 -12.36 17.70
C ASP A 118 5.52 -13.57 17.18
N GLY A 119 5.10 -13.50 15.91
CA GLY A 119 4.36 -14.58 15.24
C GLY A 119 2.84 -14.64 15.49
N HIS A 120 2.29 -13.82 16.39
CA HIS A 120 0.84 -13.76 16.70
C HIS A 120 0.06 -12.86 15.71
N VAL A 121 0.50 -12.81 14.46
CA VAL A 121 -0.06 -11.96 13.40
C VAL A 121 -0.61 -12.84 12.27
N ILE A 122 -1.84 -12.55 11.86
CA ILE A 122 -2.48 -13.14 10.69
C ILE A 122 -2.67 -12.02 9.66
N GLY A 123 -1.98 -12.08 8.53
CA GLY A 123 -2.11 -11.13 7.43
C GLY A 123 -2.97 -11.69 6.31
N ALA A 124 -3.92 -10.91 5.82
CA ALA A 124 -4.78 -11.26 4.69
C ALA A 124 -4.70 -10.21 3.58
N ILE A 125 -4.44 -10.65 2.34
CA ILE A 125 -4.51 -9.79 1.14
C ILE A 125 -5.71 -10.18 0.29
N LEU A 126 -6.53 -9.18 -0.03
CA LEU A 126 -7.72 -9.29 -0.86
C LEU A 126 -7.46 -8.68 -2.25
N THR A 127 -8.50 -8.62 -3.06
CA THR A 127 -8.56 -7.95 -4.36
C THR A 127 -7.92 -6.55 -4.37
N GLY A 128 -7.20 -6.24 -5.45
CA GLY A 128 -6.55 -4.95 -5.63
C GLY A 128 -5.51 -4.92 -6.74
N TYR A 129 -5.18 -3.72 -7.21
CA TYR A 129 -4.16 -3.49 -8.24
C TYR A 129 -2.74 -3.58 -7.69
N LEU A 130 -1.80 -3.93 -8.58
CA LEU A 130 -0.37 -3.97 -8.30
C LEU A 130 -0.04 -4.97 -7.18
N ASP A 131 0.80 -4.59 -6.21
CA ASP A 131 1.49 -5.54 -5.33
C ASP A 131 1.71 -5.04 -3.89
N ASP A 132 1.06 -3.94 -3.47
CA ASP A 132 1.12 -3.51 -2.07
C ASP A 132 0.57 -4.58 -1.13
N GLY A 133 1.21 -4.71 0.03
CA GLY A 133 0.95 -5.77 1.00
C GLY A 133 1.79 -7.03 0.80
N THR A 134 2.38 -7.25 -0.40
CA THR A 134 3.24 -8.42 -0.65
C THR A 134 4.45 -8.41 0.30
N SER A 135 5.12 -7.26 0.44
CA SER A 135 6.30 -7.17 1.30
C SER A 135 5.93 -7.23 2.78
N GLY A 136 4.80 -6.65 3.15
CA GLY A 136 4.20 -6.80 4.46
C GLY A 136 3.95 -8.25 4.83
N LEU A 137 3.36 -9.03 3.92
CA LEU A 137 3.13 -10.47 4.12
C LEU A 137 4.46 -11.24 4.27
N GLN A 138 5.51 -10.86 3.54
CA GLN A 138 6.84 -11.45 3.76
C GLN A 138 7.38 -11.17 5.15
N ALA A 139 7.21 -9.95 5.66
CA ALA A 139 7.61 -9.63 7.03
C ALA A 139 6.81 -10.45 8.04
N ILE A 140 5.48 -10.57 7.86
CA ILE A 140 4.63 -11.42 8.70
C ILE A 140 5.14 -12.86 8.68
N LYS A 141 5.43 -13.42 7.50
CA LYS A 141 5.92 -14.80 7.38
C LYS A 141 7.30 -14.99 7.98
N ALA A 142 8.20 -14.03 7.76
CA ALA A 142 9.54 -14.04 8.32
C ALA A 142 9.52 -13.97 9.85
N CYS A 143 8.51 -13.35 10.46
CA CYS A 143 8.30 -13.31 11.91
C CYS A 143 7.43 -14.47 12.44
N GLY A 144 7.12 -15.48 11.62
CA GLY A 144 6.37 -16.68 12.05
C GLY A 144 4.84 -16.52 12.04
N GLY A 145 4.31 -15.44 11.50
CA GLY A 145 2.87 -15.23 11.33
C GLY A 145 2.25 -16.04 10.19
N GLN A 146 0.93 -15.96 10.08
CA GLN A 146 0.14 -16.67 9.08
C GLN A 146 -0.30 -15.75 7.95
N VAL A 147 -0.29 -16.27 6.73
CA VAL A 147 -0.59 -15.52 5.50
C VAL A 147 -1.77 -16.14 4.77
N ILE A 148 -2.81 -15.34 4.55
CA ILE A 148 -4.02 -15.71 3.82
C ILE A 148 -4.14 -14.79 2.60
N VAL A 149 -4.56 -15.36 1.47
CA VAL A 149 -4.76 -14.60 0.23
C VAL A 149 -6.10 -14.97 -0.37
N GLN A 150 -6.85 -13.98 -0.86
CA GLN A 150 -8.06 -14.22 -1.65
C GLN A 150 -7.71 -14.98 -2.93
N ASP A 151 -8.51 -15.98 -3.30
CA ASP A 151 -8.36 -16.69 -4.58
C ASP A 151 -8.40 -15.68 -5.75
N PRO A 152 -7.31 -15.56 -6.54
CA PRO A 152 -7.24 -14.63 -7.65
C PRO A 152 -8.32 -14.87 -8.71
N ASN A 153 -8.87 -16.09 -8.82
CA ASN A 153 -9.88 -16.42 -9.83
C ASN A 153 -11.26 -15.80 -9.54
N GLU A 154 -11.52 -15.36 -8.30
CA GLU A 154 -12.76 -14.66 -7.93
C GLU A 154 -12.52 -13.23 -7.41
N ALA A 155 -11.26 -12.83 -7.27
CA ALA A 155 -10.92 -11.44 -6.99
C ALA A 155 -11.37 -10.54 -8.15
N GLN A 156 -12.01 -9.41 -7.84
CA GLN A 156 -12.40 -8.44 -8.87
C GLN A 156 -11.19 -7.90 -9.63
N VAL A 157 -10.09 -7.68 -8.90
CA VAL A 157 -8.78 -7.31 -9.42
C VAL A 157 -7.74 -8.27 -8.82
N PRO A 158 -7.16 -9.18 -9.62
CA PRO A 158 -6.37 -10.30 -9.11
C PRO A 158 -4.90 -9.97 -8.83
N ASP A 159 -4.43 -8.76 -9.17
CA ASP A 159 -3.02 -8.40 -9.15
C ASP A 159 -2.35 -8.56 -7.77
N MET A 160 -2.93 -7.96 -6.73
CA MET A 160 -2.39 -8.04 -5.35
C MET A 160 -2.37 -9.49 -4.84
N PRO A 161 -3.48 -10.26 -4.92
CA PRO A 161 -3.47 -11.68 -4.59
C PRO A 161 -2.43 -12.50 -5.37
N ALA A 162 -2.35 -12.32 -6.69
CA ALA A 162 -1.41 -13.04 -7.54
C ALA A 162 0.05 -12.71 -7.19
N SER A 163 0.33 -11.44 -6.86
CA SER A 163 1.65 -11.01 -6.37
C SER A 163 2.00 -11.69 -5.04
N ALA A 164 1.08 -11.72 -4.08
CA ALA A 164 1.30 -12.37 -2.80
C ALA A 164 1.62 -13.87 -2.96
N ILE A 165 0.84 -14.59 -3.79
CA ILE A 165 1.06 -16.02 -4.08
C ILE A 165 2.43 -16.27 -4.74
N SER A 166 2.86 -15.38 -5.63
CA SER A 166 4.11 -15.54 -6.38
C SER A 166 5.36 -15.29 -5.54
N ASN A 167 5.26 -14.52 -4.45
CA ASN A 167 6.42 -13.99 -3.72
C ASN A 167 6.44 -14.36 -2.23
N VAL A 168 5.39 -14.98 -1.70
CA VAL A 168 5.26 -15.32 -0.28
C VAL A 168 4.85 -16.78 -0.13
N ALA A 169 5.37 -17.45 0.90
CA ALA A 169 4.86 -18.76 1.32
C ALA A 169 3.47 -18.59 1.98
N VAL A 170 2.43 -18.48 1.14
CA VAL A 170 1.03 -18.34 1.55
C VAL A 170 0.54 -19.63 2.22
N ASP A 171 -0.12 -19.51 3.37
CA ASP A 171 -0.66 -20.65 4.11
C ASP A 171 -2.03 -21.08 3.56
N HIS A 172 -2.85 -20.11 3.15
CA HIS A 172 -4.20 -20.36 2.64
C HIS A 172 -4.54 -19.45 1.47
N VAL A 173 -4.96 -20.04 0.35
CA VAL A 173 -5.62 -19.35 -0.76
C VAL A 173 -7.10 -19.72 -0.71
N LEU A 174 -7.97 -18.74 -0.50
CA LEU A 174 -9.37 -18.98 -0.19
C LEU A 174 -10.32 -18.08 -0.94
N ARG A 175 -11.52 -18.59 -1.16
CA ARG A 175 -12.65 -17.76 -1.58
C ARG A 175 -13.02 -16.79 -0.46
N ILE A 176 -13.54 -15.63 -0.83
CA ILE A 176 -13.84 -14.51 0.06
C ILE A 176 -14.80 -14.90 1.18
N ALA A 177 -15.75 -15.79 0.89
CA ALA A 177 -16.72 -16.31 1.86
C ALA A 177 -16.06 -17.17 2.96
N ASP A 178 -14.91 -17.78 2.68
CA ASP A 178 -14.21 -18.70 3.58
C ASP A 178 -13.14 -18.01 4.43
N ILE A 179 -12.72 -16.79 4.05
CA ILE A 179 -11.68 -16.03 4.76
C ILE A 179 -12.15 -15.64 6.17
N GLY A 180 -13.34 -15.03 6.31
CA GLY A 180 -13.87 -14.61 7.62
C GLY A 180 -13.99 -15.78 8.63
N PRO A 181 -14.62 -16.90 8.26
CA PRO A 181 -14.67 -18.09 9.10
C PRO A 181 -13.30 -18.63 9.50
N LEU A 182 -12.34 -18.70 8.56
CA LEU A 182 -10.99 -19.15 8.89
C LEU A 182 -10.29 -18.18 9.86
N LEU A 183 -10.41 -16.88 9.65
CA LEU A 183 -9.84 -15.87 10.55
C LEU A 183 -10.35 -16.04 11.99
N ALA A 184 -11.64 -16.30 12.17
CA ALA A 184 -12.23 -16.56 13.48
C ALA A 184 -11.66 -17.83 14.14
N ILE A 185 -11.52 -18.92 13.36
CA ILE A 185 -10.91 -20.18 13.84
C ILE A 185 -9.47 -19.95 14.27
N LEU A 186 -8.67 -19.27 13.44
CA LEU A 186 -7.26 -19.01 13.73
C LEU A 186 -7.10 -18.07 14.92
N ALA A 187 -7.96 -17.06 15.07
CA ALA A 187 -7.98 -16.17 16.22
C ALA A 187 -8.19 -16.91 17.55
N ALA A 188 -9.10 -17.89 17.55
CA ALA A 188 -9.45 -18.67 18.74
C ALA A 188 -8.42 -19.76 19.11
N ARG A 189 -7.48 -20.08 18.23
CA ARG A 189 -6.42 -21.06 18.53
C ARG A 189 -5.48 -20.51 19.60
N ILE A 190 -5.35 -21.27 20.69
CA ILE A 190 -4.25 -21.10 21.63
C ILE A 190 -3.02 -21.75 20.98
N ASP A 191 -2.11 -20.92 20.48
CA ASP A 191 -0.88 -21.43 19.87
C ASP A 191 0.06 -21.96 20.96
N ALA A 192 0.88 -22.95 20.59
CA ALA A 192 2.04 -23.32 21.39
C ALA A 192 2.96 -22.08 21.56
N PRO A 193 3.77 -22.00 22.64
CA PRO A 193 4.73 -20.91 22.80
C PRO A 193 5.53 -20.72 21.52
N ALA A 194 5.57 -19.49 21.00
CA ALA A 194 6.36 -19.16 19.81
C ALA A 194 7.80 -19.65 20.01
N PRO A 195 8.45 -20.21 18.98
CA PRO A 195 9.82 -20.69 19.07
C PRO A 195 10.80 -19.50 19.18
N GLY A 196 10.81 -18.84 20.35
CA GLY A 196 11.61 -17.65 20.63
C GLY A 196 11.25 -16.43 19.75
N PRO A 197 11.90 -15.28 20.00
CA PRO A 197 11.79 -14.13 19.11
C PRO A 197 12.40 -14.48 17.76
N VAL A 198 11.57 -14.51 16.71
CA VAL A 198 12.07 -14.66 15.34
C VAL A 198 12.65 -13.31 14.92
N GLN A 199 13.96 -13.27 14.67
CA GLN A 199 14.62 -12.02 14.28
C GLN A 199 14.11 -11.60 12.89
N ALA A 200 13.45 -10.44 12.84
CA ALA A 200 12.99 -9.87 11.58
C ALA A 200 14.18 -9.61 10.64
N PRO A 201 14.00 -9.73 9.32
CA PRO A 201 15.01 -9.34 8.35
C PRO A 201 15.42 -7.87 8.55
N PRO A 202 16.72 -7.51 8.43
CA PRO A 202 17.21 -6.15 8.71
C PRO A 202 16.49 -5.02 7.95
N TRP A 203 15.97 -5.31 6.75
CA TRP A 203 15.24 -4.33 5.97
C TRP A 203 13.91 -3.93 6.62
N VAL A 204 13.23 -4.84 7.34
CA VAL A 204 11.93 -4.57 7.99
C VAL A 204 12.09 -3.50 9.06
N ASP A 205 13.11 -3.63 9.90
CA ASP A 205 13.39 -2.68 10.99
C ASP A 205 13.73 -1.29 10.45
N VAL A 206 14.58 -1.22 9.43
CA VAL A 206 14.98 0.06 8.82
C VAL A 206 13.78 0.75 8.17
N GLU A 207 12.92 0.01 7.48
CA GLU A 207 11.71 0.58 6.87
C GLU A 207 10.70 1.06 7.91
N ASN A 208 10.48 0.31 8.98
CA ASN A 208 9.61 0.73 10.08
C ASN A 208 10.15 2.01 10.74
N ARG A 209 11.47 2.12 10.92
CA ARG A 209 12.11 3.35 11.46
C ARG A 209 11.99 4.54 10.51
N TRP A 210 12.02 4.32 9.20
CA TRP A 210 11.84 5.39 8.20
C TRP A 210 10.48 6.07 8.31
N LEU A 211 9.42 5.28 8.43
CA LEU A 211 8.06 5.82 8.61
C LEU A 211 7.95 6.70 9.87
N GLN A 212 8.71 6.36 10.91
CA GLN A 212 8.75 7.08 12.18
C GLN A 212 9.70 8.30 12.18
N GLY A 213 10.38 8.59 11.06
CA GLY A 213 11.40 9.64 10.98
C GLY A 213 12.68 9.34 11.77
N ARG A 214 12.96 8.06 12.06
CA ARG A 214 14.08 7.58 12.90
C ARG A 214 15.18 6.87 12.08
N ALA A 215 15.18 7.04 10.76
CA ALA A 215 16.18 6.52 9.85
C ALA A 215 16.51 7.56 8.78
N GLY A 216 17.72 7.49 8.25
CA GLY A 216 18.19 8.36 7.18
C GLY A 216 19.02 7.61 6.14
N ILE A 217 19.84 8.35 5.41
CA ILE A 217 20.68 7.82 4.32
C ILE A 217 21.67 6.76 4.84
N ALA A 218 22.23 6.97 6.03
CA ALA A 218 23.20 6.05 6.62
C ALA A 218 22.60 4.65 6.88
N GLU A 219 21.35 4.58 7.38
CA GLU A 219 20.63 3.31 7.53
C GLU A 219 20.25 2.70 6.18
N LEU A 220 19.83 3.52 5.21
CA LEU A 220 19.47 3.05 3.87
C LEU A 220 20.66 2.37 3.17
N ALA A 221 21.86 2.92 3.32
CA ALA A 221 23.10 2.35 2.79
C ALA A 221 23.47 0.99 3.41
N ARG A 222 22.90 0.61 4.56
CA ARG A 222 23.12 -0.71 5.17
C ARG A 222 22.23 -1.79 4.58
N ILE A 223 21.10 -1.42 3.98
CA ILE A 223 20.08 -2.35 3.49
C ILE A 223 19.88 -2.28 1.98
N GLY A 224 20.63 -1.44 1.27
CA GLY A 224 20.43 -1.25 -0.16
C GLY A 224 21.57 -0.54 -0.86
N GLN A 225 21.45 -0.45 -2.17
CA GLN A 225 22.43 0.20 -3.06
C GLN A 225 21.74 1.20 -3.99
N PRO A 226 22.43 2.26 -4.46
CA PRO A 226 21.87 3.18 -5.44
C PRO A 226 21.40 2.44 -6.70
N SER A 227 20.17 2.70 -7.14
CA SER A 227 19.53 1.96 -8.24
C SER A 227 19.74 2.60 -9.62
N GLY A 228 20.15 3.86 -9.67
CA GLY A 228 20.15 4.67 -10.90
C GLY A 228 18.79 5.29 -11.25
N TYR A 229 17.70 4.90 -10.58
CA TYR A 229 16.39 5.52 -10.76
C TYR A 229 16.18 6.73 -9.84
N THR A 230 15.27 7.61 -10.25
CA THR A 230 14.80 8.77 -9.46
C THR A 230 13.38 8.55 -8.99
N CYS A 231 13.07 9.10 -7.81
CA CYS A 231 11.75 9.05 -7.21
C CYS A 231 10.80 9.94 -8.03
N PRO A 232 9.70 9.39 -8.57
CA PRO A 232 8.75 10.17 -9.36
C PRO A 232 8.01 11.23 -8.52
N GLU A 233 7.92 11.05 -7.19
CA GLU A 233 7.22 12.01 -6.31
C GLU A 233 8.09 13.20 -5.88
N CYS A 234 9.41 13.01 -5.71
CA CYS A 234 10.27 14.05 -5.12
C CYS A 234 11.58 14.31 -5.88
N GLY A 235 11.84 13.60 -6.99
CA GLY A 235 13.08 13.69 -7.77
C GLY A 235 14.34 13.13 -7.09
N GLY A 236 14.23 12.64 -5.85
CA GLY A 236 15.37 12.12 -5.09
C GLY A 236 15.88 10.78 -5.61
N ALA A 237 17.17 10.49 -5.41
CA ALA A 237 17.77 9.21 -5.79
C ALA A 237 17.10 8.02 -5.08
N LEU A 238 16.75 6.98 -5.84
CA LEU A 238 16.21 5.72 -5.32
C LEU A 238 17.31 4.71 -5.05
N TRP A 239 17.16 4.02 -3.94
CA TRP A 239 18.00 2.90 -3.51
C TRP A 239 17.21 1.62 -3.63
N GLN A 240 17.80 0.60 -4.24
CA GLN A 240 17.22 -0.73 -4.29
C GLN A 240 17.55 -1.48 -3.00
N ILE A 241 16.53 -2.00 -2.33
CA ILE A 241 16.66 -2.71 -1.06
C ILE A 241 17.09 -4.16 -1.30
N ALA A 242 18.17 -4.57 -0.67
CA ALA A 242 18.72 -5.91 -0.77
C ALA A 242 17.82 -6.95 -0.09
N GLY A 243 17.73 -8.15 -0.67
CA GLY A 243 16.98 -9.27 -0.09
C GLY A 243 15.46 -9.13 -0.15
N THR A 244 14.93 -8.21 -0.97
CA THR A 244 13.48 -8.05 -1.20
C THR A 244 13.06 -8.67 -2.53
N VAL A 245 11.94 -9.39 -2.53
CA VAL A 245 11.34 -10.01 -3.72
C VAL A 245 9.83 -9.79 -3.66
N PRO A 246 9.17 -9.08 -4.59
CA PRO A 246 9.75 -8.41 -5.74
C PRO A 246 10.70 -7.28 -5.31
N PRO A 247 11.58 -6.80 -6.21
CA PRO A 247 12.52 -5.73 -5.89
C PRO A 247 11.80 -4.49 -5.34
N ARG A 248 12.36 -3.91 -4.27
CA ARG A 248 11.84 -2.70 -3.64
C ARG A 248 12.83 -1.55 -3.72
N PHE A 249 12.30 -0.34 -3.80
CA PHE A 249 13.03 0.90 -3.93
C PHE A 249 12.60 1.88 -2.84
N ARG A 250 13.54 2.66 -2.31
CA ARG A 250 13.26 3.73 -1.36
C ARG A 250 14.09 4.97 -1.67
N CYS A 251 13.49 6.14 -1.61
CA CYS A 251 14.22 7.40 -1.73
C CYS A 251 14.68 7.90 -0.35
N HIS A 252 15.66 8.79 -0.35
CA HIS A 252 16.17 9.42 0.88
C HIS A 252 15.20 10.40 1.55
N THR A 253 14.01 10.65 0.98
CA THR A 253 12.94 11.39 1.64
C THR A 253 11.90 10.47 2.26
N GLY A 254 11.97 9.16 1.96
CA GLY A 254 11.17 8.11 2.58
C GLY A 254 10.07 7.51 1.71
N HIS A 255 9.81 8.01 0.49
CA HIS A 255 8.91 7.32 -0.46
C HIS A 255 9.45 5.94 -0.80
N ALA A 256 8.57 4.96 -0.89
CA ALA A 256 8.94 3.58 -1.21
C ALA A 256 8.06 3.02 -2.32
N PHE A 257 8.63 2.12 -3.13
CA PHE A 257 7.95 1.51 -4.27
C PHE A 257 8.38 0.06 -4.42
N THR A 258 7.44 -0.82 -4.76
CA THR A 258 7.76 -2.07 -5.48
C THR A 258 8.19 -1.75 -6.91
N ALA A 259 8.82 -2.71 -7.59
CA ALA A 259 9.17 -2.55 -9.00
C ALA A 259 7.95 -2.27 -9.89
N ARG A 260 6.80 -2.93 -9.65
CA ARG A 260 5.58 -2.69 -10.42
C ARG A 260 4.99 -1.31 -10.13
N ALA A 261 4.94 -0.90 -8.86
CA ALA A 261 4.46 0.42 -8.49
C ALA A 261 5.37 1.53 -9.07
N LEU A 262 6.69 1.36 -9.01
CA LEU A 262 7.63 2.31 -9.61
C LEU A 262 7.42 2.44 -11.12
N ALA A 263 7.30 1.30 -11.83
CA ALA A 263 7.04 1.31 -13.26
C ALA A 263 5.71 1.98 -13.63
N ALA A 264 4.65 1.76 -12.83
CA ALA A 264 3.37 2.43 -13.00
C ALA A 264 3.50 3.95 -12.78
N GLN A 265 4.21 4.36 -11.74
CA GLN A 265 4.44 5.78 -11.45
C GLN A 265 5.32 6.48 -12.49
N GLN A 266 6.29 5.79 -13.07
CA GLN A 266 7.06 6.35 -14.19
C GLN A 266 6.18 6.58 -15.42
N ARG A 267 5.22 5.68 -15.71
CA ARG A 267 4.24 5.92 -16.80
C ARG A 267 3.37 7.14 -16.52
N GLN A 268 2.86 7.24 -15.29
CA GLN A 268 2.07 8.40 -14.86
C GLN A 268 2.86 9.71 -15.00
N ALA A 269 4.12 9.72 -14.55
CA ALA A 269 4.99 10.89 -14.63
C ALA A 269 5.28 11.32 -16.08
N VAL A 270 5.44 10.36 -17.00
CA VAL A 270 5.58 10.65 -18.43
C VAL A 270 4.30 11.31 -18.97
N GLU A 271 3.13 10.79 -18.63
CA GLU A 271 1.86 11.36 -19.08
C GLU A 271 1.66 12.79 -18.56
N GLU A 272 1.93 13.04 -17.27
CA GLU A 272 1.86 14.39 -16.68
C GLU A 272 2.83 15.36 -17.35
N ALA A 273 4.05 14.90 -17.68
CA ALA A 273 5.03 15.70 -18.39
C ALA A 273 4.55 16.06 -19.81
N LEU A 274 3.92 15.12 -20.53
CA LEU A 274 3.34 15.37 -21.85
C LEU A 274 2.22 16.41 -21.78
N TRP A 275 1.31 16.31 -20.80
CA TRP A 275 0.26 17.32 -20.59
C TRP A 275 0.83 18.70 -20.25
N SER A 276 1.85 18.75 -19.39
CA SER A 276 2.51 20.01 -19.04
C SER A 276 3.21 20.65 -20.25
N ALA A 277 3.88 19.84 -21.08
CA ALA A 277 4.51 20.29 -22.31
C ALA A 277 3.48 20.79 -23.34
N LEU A 278 2.36 20.06 -23.53
CA LEU A 278 1.28 20.48 -24.42
C LEU A 278 0.72 21.84 -24.00
N ARG A 279 0.43 22.02 -22.70
CA ARG A 279 -0.04 23.30 -22.17
C ARG A 279 0.97 24.42 -22.44
N ALA A 280 2.25 24.20 -22.15
CA ALA A 280 3.29 25.20 -22.38
C ALA A 280 3.43 25.59 -23.87
N LEU A 281 3.35 24.62 -24.78
CA LEU A 281 3.38 24.90 -26.23
C LEU A 281 2.14 25.67 -26.70
N GLN A 282 0.96 25.35 -26.19
CA GLN A 282 -0.27 26.09 -26.48
C GLN A 282 -0.19 27.54 -25.97
N GLU A 283 0.37 27.74 -24.77
CA GLU A 283 0.62 29.07 -24.20
C GLU A 283 1.63 29.87 -25.05
N GLN A 284 2.71 29.23 -25.51
CA GLN A 284 3.68 29.84 -26.43
C GLN A 284 3.06 30.23 -27.78
N LEU A 285 2.26 29.34 -28.39
CA LEU A 285 1.59 29.61 -29.66
C LEU A 285 0.65 30.81 -29.54
N ARG A 286 -0.10 30.90 -28.44
CA ARG A 286 -0.97 32.04 -28.18
C ARG A 286 -0.18 33.35 -28.04
N LEU A 287 0.94 33.32 -27.30
CA LEU A 287 1.78 34.50 -27.14
C LEU A 287 2.35 34.99 -28.47
N GLU A 288 2.86 34.08 -29.31
CA GLU A 288 3.34 34.41 -30.66
C GLU A 288 2.24 35.07 -31.50
N GLN A 289 1.01 34.56 -31.46
CA GLN A 289 -0.12 35.13 -32.19
C GLN A 289 -0.53 36.54 -31.70
N GLU A 290 -0.20 36.91 -30.46
CA GLU A 290 -0.48 38.23 -29.88
C GLU A 290 0.62 39.27 -30.21
N LEU A 291 1.79 38.85 -30.73
CA LEU A 291 2.86 39.77 -31.11
C LEU A 291 2.49 40.59 -32.36
N LEU A 292 2.94 41.85 -32.41
CA LEU A 292 2.77 42.75 -33.57
C LEU A 292 3.45 42.21 -34.84
N HIS A 293 4.53 41.43 -34.68
CA HIS A 293 5.30 40.82 -35.76
C HIS A 293 5.62 39.36 -35.40
N PRO A 294 4.69 38.41 -35.62
CA PRO A 294 4.88 37.01 -35.25
C PRO A 294 5.92 36.32 -36.14
N ASP A 295 6.72 35.45 -35.56
CA ASP A 295 7.60 34.56 -36.33
C ASP A 295 6.79 33.39 -36.89
N LEU A 296 6.46 33.47 -38.19
CA LEU A 296 5.67 32.47 -38.88
C LEU A 296 6.34 31.08 -38.92
N GLN A 297 7.68 31.01 -38.94
CA GLN A 297 8.39 29.74 -38.93
C GLN A 297 8.31 29.09 -37.55
N HIS A 298 8.46 29.89 -36.50
CA HIS A 298 8.31 29.42 -35.13
C HIS A 298 6.87 28.97 -34.84
N THR A 299 5.88 29.77 -35.25
CA THR A 299 4.45 29.46 -35.15
C THR A 299 4.12 28.11 -35.79
N GLY A 300 4.55 27.89 -37.03
CA GLY A 300 4.31 26.63 -37.73
C GLY A 300 5.04 25.42 -37.10
N LYS A 301 6.14 25.63 -36.38
CA LYS A 301 6.78 24.58 -35.57
C LYS A 301 5.92 24.23 -34.35
N LEU A 302 5.46 25.24 -33.60
CA LEU A 302 4.61 25.05 -32.42
C LEU A 302 3.33 24.27 -32.76
N GLU A 303 2.67 24.59 -33.87
CA GLU A 303 1.47 23.86 -34.33
C GLU A 303 1.75 22.37 -34.58
N ARG A 304 2.89 22.03 -35.21
CA ARG A 304 3.29 20.64 -35.44
C ARG A 304 3.64 19.90 -34.14
N ASP A 305 4.34 20.55 -33.23
CA ASP A 305 4.72 19.97 -31.95
C ASP A 305 3.47 19.71 -31.09
N ILE A 306 2.50 20.63 -31.06
CA ILE A 306 1.19 20.47 -30.41
C ILE A 306 0.43 19.27 -30.99
N ALA A 307 0.30 19.18 -32.31
CA ALA A 307 -0.40 18.07 -32.97
C ALA A 307 0.24 16.70 -32.64
N THR A 308 1.57 16.67 -32.57
CA THR A 308 2.33 15.48 -32.21
C THR A 308 2.02 15.05 -30.77
N LEU A 309 2.09 15.97 -29.80
CA LEU A 309 1.79 15.66 -28.41
C LEU A 309 0.32 15.24 -28.20
N GLN A 310 -0.62 15.89 -28.88
CA GLN A 310 -2.04 15.50 -28.84
C GLN A 310 -2.25 14.07 -29.33
N THR A 311 -1.52 13.67 -30.38
CA THR A 311 -1.57 12.30 -30.90
C THR A 311 -0.99 11.30 -29.89
N MET A 312 0.16 11.62 -29.27
CA MET A 312 0.75 10.78 -28.22
C MET A 312 -0.19 10.59 -27.03
N LEU A 313 -0.85 11.67 -26.59
CA LEU A 313 -1.80 11.65 -25.47
C LEU A 313 -3.09 10.89 -25.82
N ALA A 314 -3.56 10.95 -27.07
CA ALA A 314 -4.74 10.22 -27.51
C ALA A 314 -4.55 8.69 -27.54
N HIS A 315 -3.32 8.23 -27.77
CA HIS A 315 -2.98 6.79 -27.85
C HIS A 315 -2.31 6.23 -26.59
N GLY A 316 -2.00 7.07 -25.60
CA GLY A 316 -1.30 6.67 -24.37
C GLY A 316 -2.11 5.80 -23.40
N ASN A 317 -3.41 5.59 -23.66
CA ASN A 317 -4.35 5.09 -22.65
C ASN A 317 -4.91 3.66 -22.90
N ASP A 318 -4.41 2.92 -23.90
CA ASP A 318 -4.87 1.55 -24.17
C ASP A 318 -4.43 0.51 -23.10
N GLY A 319 -3.76 0.94 -22.01
CA GLY A 319 -3.24 0.07 -20.96
C GLY A 319 -3.47 0.50 -19.50
N ALA A 320 -4.13 1.64 -19.24
CA ALA A 320 -4.38 2.16 -17.89
C ALA A 320 -5.89 2.15 -17.55
N GLY A 321 -6.48 0.94 -17.55
CA GLY A 321 -7.82 0.75 -17.02
C GLY A 321 -7.86 0.95 -15.50
N ALA A 322 -8.47 2.06 -15.07
CA ALA A 322 -9.09 2.31 -13.77
C ALA A 322 -8.18 2.32 -12.52
N ILE A 323 -7.55 3.46 -12.25
CA ILE A 323 -7.24 3.91 -10.89
C ILE A 323 -8.24 5.03 -10.55
N ASP A 324 -9.44 4.65 -10.12
CA ASP A 324 -10.41 5.52 -9.41
C ASP A 324 -11.27 4.65 -8.49
#